data_AF-A0A7S1T8D3-F1
#
_entry.id   AF-A0A7S1T8D3-F1
#
_cell.length_a   1.000
_cell.length_b   1.000
_cell.length_c   1.000
_cell.angle_alpha   90.00
_cell.angle_beta   90.00
_cell.angle_gamma   90.00
#
_symmetry.space_group_name_H-M   'P 1'
#
loop_
_entity.id
_entity.type
_entity.pdbx_description
1 polymer ?
#
loop_
_entity_poly.entity_id
_entity_poly.type
_entity_poly.pdbx_seq_one_letter_code
_entity_poly.pdbx_strand_id
1 'polypeptide(L)'
;MTDTAKPDATLGAEHTAFEQLERDFQQVLEELVGDSSLERFRVEYEKIHRALKKSHESEKRLIKKCRELNAEIVANAAKVQTALKLSEEDQNTIQALKKEIEKAWKMVDASHEKEARAKETIQQLKLEIANLTRLVEQGAGLGLGEEATVNELLRQKEELTRERDMQVDQIVSLRSELVELQDKLRAAESEKLELEGEIQGLKDNI
;
A
#
# COMPACT_ATOMS: atom_id res chain seq x y z
N MET A 1 46.73 33.58 -19.03
CA MET A 1 48.13 33.55 -19.50
C MET A 1 48.84 34.72 -18.85
N THR A 2 49.31 34.53 -17.62
CA THR A 2 50.25 35.43 -16.95
C THR A 2 51.52 34.62 -16.79
N ASP A 3 52.58 35.12 -17.40
CA ASP A 3 53.91 34.53 -17.46
C ASP A 3 54.51 34.46 -16.05
N THR A 4 54.20 33.38 -15.34
CA THR A 4 54.85 33.06 -14.06
C THR A 4 56.20 32.46 -14.38
N ALA A 5 57.20 33.31 -14.57
CA ALA A 5 58.60 32.89 -14.47
C ALA A 5 58.74 32.03 -13.21
N LYS A 6 59.19 30.78 -13.37
CA LYS A 6 59.33 29.81 -12.27
C LYS A 6 60.09 30.50 -11.13
N PRO A 7 59.44 30.75 -9.97
CA PRO A 7 60.09 31.47 -8.87
C PRO A 7 61.35 30.74 -8.37
N ASP A 8 61.51 29.45 -8.70
CA ASP A 8 62.67 28.65 -8.30
C ASP A 8 63.96 28.97 -9.07
N ALA A 9 63.85 29.39 -10.33
CA ALA A 9 65.03 29.78 -11.11
C ALA A 9 65.59 31.14 -10.65
N THR A 10 64.69 32.07 -10.29
CA THR A 10 65.05 33.40 -9.81
C THR A 10 65.77 33.35 -8.45
N LEU A 11 65.28 32.53 -7.50
CA LEU A 11 65.95 32.37 -6.21
C LEU A 11 67.31 31.67 -6.31
N GLY A 12 67.48 30.73 -7.24
CA GLY A 12 68.78 30.12 -7.51
C GLY A 12 69.80 31.15 -8.01
N ALA A 13 69.38 31.99 -8.95
CA ALA A 13 70.22 33.07 -9.50
C ALA A 13 70.54 34.15 -8.45
N GLU A 14 69.56 34.54 -7.62
CA GLU A 14 69.75 35.49 -6.52
C GLU A 14 70.71 34.95 -5.44
N HIS A 15 70.67 33.65 -5.16
CA HIS A 15 71.61 33.01 -4.23
C HIS A 15 73.05 33.06 -4.77
N THR A 16 73.25 32.76 -6.05
CA THR A 16 74.57 32.82 -6.69
C THR A 16 75.11 34.25 -6.75
N ALA A 17 74.23 35.23 -7.00
CA ALA A 17 74.61 36.64 -6.99
C ALA A 17 75.02 37.14 -5.58
N PHE A 18 74.31 36.68 -4.53
CA PHE A 18 74.66 37.03 -3.16
C PHE A 18 75.96 36.38 -2.68
N GLU A 19 76.25 35.13 -3.07
CA GLU A 19 77.52 34.48 -2.79
C GLU A 19 78.71 35.18 -3.46
N GLN A 20 78.54 35.68 -4.69
CA GLN A 20 79.56 36.49 -5.36
C GLN A 20 79.79 37.80 -4.59
N LEU A 21 78.71 38.46 -4.16
CA LEU A 21 78.80 39.68 -3.37
C LEU A 21 79.50 39.49 -2.01
N GLU A 22 79.33 38.34 -1.35
CA GLU A 22 80.05 38.01 -0.11
C GLU A 22 81.57 37.85 -0.35
N ARG A 23 81.98 37.28 -1.50
CA ARG A 23 83.40 37.15 -1.87
C ARG A 23 84.02 38.51 -2.15
N ASP A 24 83.34 39.33 -2.93
CA ASP A 24 83.79 40.68 -3.28
C ASP A 24 83.92 41.54 -2.00
N PHE A 25 82.98 41.39 -1.05
CA PHE A 25 83.03 42.07 0.24
C PHE A 25 84.26 41.66 1.08
N GLN A 26 84.59 40.36 1.13
CA GLN A 26 85.77 39.87 1.84
C GLN A 26 87.07 40.41 1.24
N GLN A 27 87.16 40.43 -0.09
CA GLN A 27 88.32 41.01 -0.79
C GLN A 27 88.52 42.48 -0.43
N VAL A 28 87.46 43.29 -0.46
CA VAL A 28 87.51 44.71 -0.09
C VAL A 28 87.94 44.90 1.36
N LEU A 29 87.49 44.05 2.29
CA LEU A 29 87.94 44.12 3.68
C LEU A 29 89.44 43.79 3.84
N GLU A 30 89.97 42.81 3.12
CA GLU A 30 91.39 42.46 3.15
C GLU A 30 92.27 43.62 2.64
N GLU A 31 91.84 44.31 1.58
CA GLU A 31 92.52 45.50 1.05
C GLU A 31 92.52 46.67 2.04
N LEU A 32 91.48 46.80 2.87
CA LEU A 32 91.32 47.89 3.85
C LEU A 32 92.12 47.69 5.15
N VAL A 33 92.53 46.46 5.51
CA VAL A 33 93.26 46.17 6.76
C VAL A 33 94.68 46.78 6.77
N GLY A 34 95.26 47.06 5.60
CA GLY A 34 96.60 47.62 5.46
C GLY A 34 96.72 49.12 5.68
N ASP A 35 95.61 49.87 5.72
CA ASP A 35 95.62 51.34 5.81
C ASP A 35 94.82 51.84 7.03
N SER A 36 95.55 52.30 8.05
CA SER A 36 94.98 52.80 9.30
C SER A 36 94.15 54.09 9.12
N SER A 37 94.30 54.81 8.01
CA SER A 37 93.47 55.98 7.69
C SER A 37 92.05 55.61 7.26
N LEU A 38 91.83 54.35 6.83
CA LEU A 38 90.55 53.84 6.33
C LEU A 38 89.74 53.05 7.35
N GLU A 39 90.21 52.93 8.60
CA GLU A 39 89.55 52.14 9.64
C GLU A 39 88.10 52.58 9.91
N ARG A 40 87.81 53.89 9.85
CA ARG A 40 86.43 54.39 9.99
C ARG A 40 85.53 53.94 8.84
N PHE A 41 86.05 53.91 7.61
CA PHE A 41 85.32 53.43 6.45
C PHE A 41 85.03 51.94 6.56
N ARG A 42 86.03 51.15 6.97
CA ARG A 42 85.88 49.72 7.22
C ARG A 42 84.76 49.41 8.21
N VAL A 43 84.71 50.10 9.35
CA VAL A 43 83.66 49.92 10.35
C VAL A 43 82.26 50.22 9.79
N GLU A 44 82.10 51.28 9.01
CA GLU A 44 80.82 51.60 8.36
C GLU A 44 80.45 50.60 7.26
N TYR A 45 81.43 50.12 6.49
CA TYR A 45 81.24 49.10 5.47
C TYR A 45 80.79 47.75 6.07
N GLU A 46 81.41 47.32 7.19
CA GLU A 46 80.99 46.14 7.95
C GLU A 46 79.56 46.27 8.52
N LYS A 47 79.16 47.47 8.97
CA LYS A 47 77.78 47.73 9.43
C LYS A 47 76.77 47.58 8.30
N ILE A 48 77.05 48.14 7.12
CA ILE A 48 76.18 48.05 5.94
C ILE A 48 76.06 46.58 5.50
N HIS A 49 77.16 45.84 5.42
CA HIS A 49 77.12 44.43 5.06
C HIS A 49 76.33 43.59 6.05
N ARG A 50 76.47 43.83 7.36
CA ARG A 50 75.65 43.17 8.38
C ARG A 50 74.16 43.45 8.19
N ALA A 51 73.80 44.70 7.87
CA ALA A 51 72.41 45.07 7.60
C ALA A 51 71.89 44.39 6.31
N LEU A 52 72.69 44.35 5.25
CA LEU A 52 72.37 43.69 3.99
C LEU A 52 72.15 42.18 4.19
N LYS A 53 73.08 41.50 4.88
CA LYS A 53 72.96 40.07 5.19
C LYS A 53 71.70 39.75 5.98
N LYS A 54 71.39 40.57 6.99
CA LYS A 54 70.14 40.43 7.76
C LYS A 54 68.90 40.64 6.87
N SER A 55 68.92 41.61 5.97
CA SER A 55 67.83 41.86 5.03
C SER A 55 67.63 40.68 4.09
N HIS A 56 68.70 40.15 3.49
CA HIS A 56 68.66 39.02 2.57
C HIS A 56 68.16 37.74 3.26
N GLU A 57 68.59 37.45 4.50
CA GLU A 57 68.05 36.34 5.28
C GLU A 57 66.54 36.51 5.57
N SER A 58 66.10 37.74 5.87
CA SER A 58 64.68 38.01 6.13
C SER A 58 63.83 37.85 4.86
N GLU A 59 64.34 38.30 3.72
CA GLU A 59 63.72 38.14 2.40
C GLU A 59 63.59 36.65 2.03
N LYS A 60 64.65 35.86 2.20
CA LYS A 60 64.62 34.40 1.97
C LYS A 60 63.55 33.71 2.81
N ARG A 61 63.40 34.10 4.08
CA ARG A 61 62.34 33.58 4.96
C ARG A 61 60.95 34.00 4.47
N LEU A 62 60.80 35.25 4.04
CA LEU A 62 59.53 35.79 3.55
C LEU A 62 59.08 35.05 2.27
N ILE A 63 59.99 34.85 1.32
CA ILE A 63 59.70 34.11 0.08
C ILE A 63 59.31 32.66 0.38
N LYS A 64 60.05 31.99 1.27
CA LYS A 64 59.68 30.65 1.72
C LYS A 64 58.26 30.63 2.30
N LYS A 65 57.92 31.61 3.16
CA LYS A 65 56.58 31.70 3.75
C LYS A 65 55.49 31.98 2.72
N CYS A 66 55.75 32.85 1.73
CA CYS A 66 54.82 33.10 0.63
C CYS A 66 54.55 31.84 -0.19
N ARG A 67 55.59 31.03 -0.48
CA ARG A 67 55.44 29.76 -1.19
C ARG A 67 54.60 28.75 -0.39
N GLU A 68 54.88 28.62 0.91
CA GLU A 68 54.10 27.75 1.81
C GLU A 68 52.62 28.16 1.85
N LEU A 69 52.35 29.45 2.08
CA LEU A 69 50.98 29.98 2.10
C LEU A 69 50.28 29.80 0.75
N ASN A 70 50.97 29.99 -0.36
CA ASN A 70 50.39 29.76 -1.68
C ASN A 70 50.05 28.29 -1.91
N ALA A 71 50.91 27.36 -1.47
CA ALA A 71 50.62 25.93 -1.54
C ALA A 71 49.42 25.56 -0.66
N GLU A 72 49.31 26.13 0.54
CA GLU A 72 48.15 25.95 1.43
C GLU A 72 46.86 26.50 0.83
N ILE A 73 46.92 27.68 0.19
CA ILE A 73 45.76 28.28 -0.50
C ILE A 73 45.27 27.36 -1.61
N VAL A 74 46.17 26.86 -2.46
CA VAL A 74 45.81 25.94 -3.56
C VAL A 74 45.23 24.63 -3.01
N ALA A 75 45.84 24.06 -1.98
CA ALA A 75 45.34 22.83 -1.36
C ALA A 75 43.95 23.03 -0.72
N ASN A 76 43.73 24.16 -0.04
CA ASN A 76 42.43 24.48 0.56
C ASN A 76 41.37 24.78 -0.50
N ALA A 77 41.72 25.47 -1.58
CA ALA A 77 40.81 25.69 -2.72
C ALA A 77 40.35 24.36 -3.32
N ALA A 78 41.25 23.38 -3.50
CA ALA A 78 40.90 22.05 -3.97
C ALA A 78 39.96 21.32 -2.99
N LYS A 79 40.21 21.41 -1.67
CA LYS A 79 39.32 20.83 -0.64
C LYS A 79 37.92 21.46 -0.69
N VAL A 80 37.83 22.79 -0.79
CA VAL A 80 36.56 23.51 -0.89
C VAL A 80 35.80 23.10 -2.16
N GLN A 81 36.49 23.00 -3.30
CA GLN A 81 35.87 22.56 -4.54
C GLN A 81 35.30 21.13 -4.45
N THR A 82 36.02 20.22 -3.81
CA THR A 82 35.52 18.85 -3.56
C THR A 82 34.32 18.85 -2.62
N ALA A 83 34.35 19.64 -1.54
CA ALA A 83 33.22 19.77 -0.61
C ALA A 83 31.97 20.34 -1.28
N LEU A 84 32.14 21.33 -2.18
CA LEU A 84 31.04 21.89 -2.97
C LEU A 84 30.41 20.85 -3.90
N LYS A 85 31.23 20.06 -4.60
CA LYS A 85 30.72 18.97 -5.46
C LYS A 85 29.94 17.93 -4.66
N LEU A 86 30.49 17.48 -3.54
CA LEU A 86 29.81 16.53 -2.67
C LEU A 86 28.48 17.10 -2.15
N SER A 87 28.46 18.38 -1.75
CA SER A 87 27.22 19.04 -1.32
C SER A 87 26.17 19.14 -2.43
N GLU A 88 26.59 19.30 -3.69
CA GLU A 88 25.68 19.33 -4.84
C GLU A 88 25.08 17.92 -5.11
N GLU A 89 25.91 16.88 -5.05
CA GLU A 89 25.49 15.48 -5.16
C GLU A 89 24.53 15.07 -4.04
N ASP A 90 24.83 15.46 -2.80
CA ASP A 90 23.96 15.25 -1.64
C ASP A 90 22.62 15.96 -1.84
N GLN A 91 22.63 17.20 -2.32
CA GLN A 91 21.41 17.96 -2.56
C GLN A 91 20.53 17.31 -3.65
N ASN A 92 21.14 16.77 -4.70
CA ASN A 92 20.45 16.00 -5.74
C ASN A 92 19.84 14.71 -5.16
N THR A 93 20.58 14.01 -4.30
CA THR A 93 20.11 12.79 -3.62
C THR A 93 18.93 13.10 -2.70
N ILE A 94 19.02 14.18 -1.90
CA ILE A 94 17.93 14.64 -1.03
C ILE A 94 16.67 14.95 -1.85
N GLN A 95 16.81 15.60 -3.01
CA GLN A 95 15.66 15.87 -3.89
C GLN A 95 15.03 14.59 -4.45
N ALA A 96 15.85 13.60 -4.83
CA ALA A 96 15.35 12.32 -5.29
C ALA A 96 14.57 11.59 -4.20
N LEU A 97 15.13 11.51 -2.99
CA LEU A 97 14.49 10.88 -1.83
C LEU A 97 13.17 11.58 -1.44
N LYS A 98 13.12 12.92 -1.49
CA LYS A 98 11.87 13.66 -1.25
C LYS A 98 10.77 13.28 -2.24
N LYS A 99 11.11 13.15 -3.52
CA LYS A 99 10.15 12.69 -4.55
C LYS A 99 9.68 11.26 -4.30
N GLU A 100 10.55 10.38 -3.83
CA GLU A 100 10.17 9.00 -3.47
C GLU A 100 9.24 8.96 -2.26
N ILE A 101 9.49 9.79 -1.25
CA ILE A 101 8.60 9.94 -0.09
C ILE A 101 7.21 10.40 -0.56
N GLU A 102 7.12 11.43 -1.40
CA GLU A 102 5.83 11.88 -1.94
C GLU A 102 5.09 10.78 -2.71
N LYS A 103 5.80 9.96 -3.48
CA LYS A 103 5.21 8.79 -4.15
C LYS A 103 4.71 7.75 -3.16
N ALA A 104 5.48 7.46 -2.13
CA ALA A 104 5.09 6.51 -1.08
C ALA A 104 3.83 6.99 -0.33
N TRP A 105 3.77 8.28 0.02
CA TRP A 105 2.58 8.89 0.61
C TRP A 105 1.35 8.73 -0.28
N LYS A 106 1.46 9.05 -1.57
CA LYS A 106 0.35 8.85 -2.52
C LYS A 106 -0.09 7.39 -2.63
N MET A 107 0.85 6.44 -2.56
CA MET A 107 0.51 5.01 -2.56
C MET A 107 -0.23 4.60 -1.29
N VAL A 108 0.18 5.12 -0.13
CA VAL A 108 -0.49 4.87 1.15
C VAL A 108 -1.91 5.44 1.12
N ASP A 109 -2.10 6.67 0.65
CA ASP A 109 -3.42 7.30 0.53
C ASP A 109 -4.34 6.48 -0.40
N ALA A 110 -3.83 6.07 -1.58
CA ALA A 110 -4.57 5.22 -2.51
C ALA A 110 -4.90 3.84 -1.93
N SER A 111 -4.01 3.27 -1.11
CA SER A 111 -4.25 2.00 -0.42
C SER A 111 -5.34 2.15 0.64
N HIS A 112 -5.31 3.22 1.43
CA HIS A 112 -6.36 3.51 2.42
C HIS A 112 -7.72 3.77 1.78
N GLU A 113 -7.77 4.48 0.65
CA GLU A 113 -9.03 4.68 -0.07
C GLU A 113 -9.60 3.36 -0.60
N LYS A 114 -8.75 2.49 -1.16
CA LYS A 114 -9.17 1.13 -1.58
C LYS A 114 -9.66 0.29 -0.40
N GLU A 115 -8.96 0.35 0.73
CA GLU A 115 -9.36 -0.35 1.96
C GLU A 115 -10.72 0.14 2.47
N ALA A 116 -10.95 1.46 2.46
CA ALA A 116 -12.22 2.04 2.88
C ALA A 116 -13.39 1.56 2.00
N ARG A 117 -13.22 1.59 0.67
CA ARG A 117 -14.23 1.07 -0.29
C ARG A 117 -14.49 -0.42 -0.10
N ALA A 118 -13.45 -1.21 0.14
CA ALA A 118 -13.58 -2.63 0.41
C ALA A 118 -14.35 -2.90 1.72
N LYS A 119 -14.07 -2.12 2.78
CA LYS A 119 -14.80 -2.20 4.05
C LYS A 119 -16.28 -1.85 3.88
N GLU A 120 -16.60 -0.80 3.12
CA GLU A 120 -17.99 -0.44 2.81
C GLU A 120 -18.71 -1.55 2.05
N THR A 121 -18.05 -2.14 1.04
CA THR A 121 -18.60 -3.27 0.27
C THR A 121 -18.86 -4.48 1.19
N ILE A 122 -17.92 -4.79 2.09
CA ILE A 122 -18.10 -5.87 3.07
C ILE A 122 -19.30 -5.60 3.99
N GLN A 123 -19.50 -4.34 4.41
CA GLN A 123 -20.65 -3.98 5.25
C GLN A 123 -21.98 -4.13 4.49
N GLN A 124 -22.03 -3.70 3.22
CA GLN A 124 -23.21 -3.88 2.37
C GLN A 124 -23.55 -5.37 2.19
N LEU A 125 -22.56 -6.20 1.85
CA LEU A 125 -22.75 -7.64 1.71
C LEU A 125 -23.21 -8.30 3.02
N LYS A 126 -22.68 -7.86 4.17
CA LYS A 126 -23.16 -8.36 5.48
C LYS A 126 -24.62 -8.03 5.73
N LEU A 127 -25.07 -6.83 5.35
CA LEU A 127 -26.48 -6.44 5.46
C LEU A 127 -27.36 -7.26 4.52
N GLU A 128 -26.91 -7.49 3.28
CA GLU A 128 -27.62 -8.35 2.33
C GLU A 128 -27.74 -9.79 2.84
N ILE A 129 -26.65 -10.37 3.37
CA ILE A 129 -26.68 -11.70 3.99
C ILE A 129 -27.69 -11.72 5.13
N ALA A 130 -27.68 -10.74 6.04
CA ALA A 130 -28.64 -10.69 7.14
C ALA A 130 -30.10 -10.59 6.64
N ASN A 131 -30.35 -9.79 5.61
CA ASN A 131 -31.66 -9.65 5.00
C ASN A 131 -32.13 -10.95 4.35
N LEU A 132 -31.26 -11.61 3.58
CA LEU A 132 -31.55 -12.89 2.93
C LEU A 132 -31.79 -14.01 3.96
N THR A 133 -30.96 -14.09 5.01
CA THR A 133 -31.15 -15.04 6.11
C THR A 133 -32.53 -14.87 6.74
N ARG A 134 -32.93 -13.62 7.05
CA ARG A 134 -34.27 -13.33 7.58
C ARG A 134 -35.38 -13.77 6.63
N LEU A 135 -35.19 -13.58 5.32
CA LEU A 135 -36.17 -13.92 4.29
C LEU A 135 -36.31 -15.44 4.15
N VAL A 136 -35.20 -16.19 4.25
CA VAL A 136 -35.18 -17.66 4.29
C VAL A 136 -35.87 -18.18 5.55
N GLU A 137 -35.58 -17.61 6.73
CA GLU A 137 -36.24 -18.00 7.99
C GLU A 137 -37.76 -17.76 7.92
N GLN A 138 -38.20 -16.64 7.36
CA GLN A 138 -39.62 -16.36 7.15
C GLN A 138 -40.26 -17.35 6.15
N GLY A 139 -39.58 -17.65 5.03
CA GLY A 139 -40.06 -18.62 4.05
C GLY A 139 -40.14 -20.05 4.61
N ALA A 140 -39.16 -20.47 5.41
CA ALA A 140 -39.17 -21.75 6.10
C ALA A 140 -40.28 -21.83 7.16
N GLY A 141 -40.56 -20.73 7.86
CA GLY A 141 -41.66 -20.63 8.81
C GLY A 141 -43.04 -20.72 8.17
N LEU A 142 -43.21 -20.20 6.95
CA LEU A 142 -44.44 -20.34 6.17
C LEU A 142 -44.69 -21.78 5.74
N GLY A 143 -43.65 -22.51 5.32
CA GLY A 143 -43.76 -23.92 4.91
C GLY A 143 -44.30 -24.82 6.02
N LEU A 144 -43.90 -24.60 7.28
CA LEU A 144 -44.40 -25.36 8.43
C LEU A 144 -45.90 -25.13 8.70
N GLY A 145 -46.40 -23.90 8.52
CA GLY A 145 -47.82 -23.60 8.67
C GLY A 145 -48.68 -24.14 7.52
N GLU A 146 -48.14 -24.11 6.30
CA GLU A 146 -48.79 -24.68 5.12
C GLU A 146 -48.85 -26.21 5.22
N GLU A 147 -47.77 -26.87 5.68
CA GLU A 147 -47.73 -28.33 5.85
C GLU A 147 -48.74 -28.83 6.90
N ALA A 148 -48.90 -28.11 8.02
CA ALA A 148 -49.92 -28.42 9.01
C ALA A 148 -51.34 -28.29 8.43
N THR A 149 -51.59 -27.26 7.62
CA THR A 149 -52.88 -27.04 6.97
C THR A 149 -53.18 -28.11 5.92
N VAL A 150 -52.17 -28.50 5.14
CA VAL A 150 -52.28 -29.59 4.15
C VAL A 150 -52.59 -30.92 4.83
N ASN A 151 -51.93 -31.24 5.94
CA ASN A 151 -52.19 -32.47 6.70
C ASN A 151 -53.61 -32.52 7.28
N GLU A 152 -54.12 -31.40 7.79
CA GLU A 152 -55.51 -31.30 8.25
C GLU A 152 -56.50 -31.49 7.08
N LEU A 153 -56.26 -30.85 5.94
CA LEU A 153 -57.09 -31.02 4.74
C LEU A 153 -57.06 -32.46 4.21
N LEU A 154 -55.91 -33.13 4.26
CA LEU A 154 -55.80 -34.55 3.90
C LEU A 154 -56.60 -35.44 4.85
N ARG A 155 -56.55 -35.17 6.15
CA ARG A 155 -57.35 -35.89 7.15
C ARG A 155 -58.85 -35.70 6.91
N GLN A 156 -59.29 -34.46 6.69
CA GLN A 156 -60.69 -34.16 6.38
C GLN A 156 -61.13 -34.84 5.08
N LYS A 157 -60.27 -34.86 4.06
CA LYS A 157 -60.52 -35.60 2.82
C LYS A 157 -60.71 -37.09 3.09
N GLU A 158 -59.87 -37.71 3.91
CA GLU A 158 -59.99 -39.14 4.24
C GLU A 158 -61.27 -39.46 5.03
N GLU A 159 -61.64 -38.62 6.00
CA GLU A 159 -62.88 -38.76 6.75
C GLU A 159 -64.10 -38.64 5.83
N LEU A 160 -64.16 -37.61 4.98
CA LEU A 160 -65.23 -37.44 3.99
C LEU A 160 -65.27 -38.57 2.97
N THR A 161 -64.10 -39.13 2.59
CA THR A 161 -64.03 -40.26 1.68
C THR A 161 -64.65 -41.52 2.31
N ARG A 162 -64.33 -41.80 3.59
CA ARG A 162 -64.94 -42.90 4.34
C ARG A 162 -66.44 -42.72 4.51
N GLU A 163 -66.88 -41.52 4.86
CA GLU A 163 -68.30 -41.22 5.01
C GLU A 163 -69.06 -41.44 3.69
N ARG A 164 -68.47 -40.97 2.58
CA ARG A 164 -69.01 -41.21 1.23
C ARG A 164 -69.09 -42.71 0.91
N ASP A 165 -68.06 -43.50 1.22
CA ASP A 165 -68.08 -44.95 0.98
C ASP A 165 -69.16 -45.64 1.83
N MET A 166 -69.29 -45.27 3.11
CA MET A 166 -70.35 -45.79 3.99
C MET A 166 -71.75 -45.45 3.49
N GLN A 167 -71.96 -44.22 3.01
CA GLN A 167 -73.24 -43.80 2.44
C GLN A 167 -73.54 -44.56 1.13
N VAL A 168 -72.53 -44.81 0.30
CA VAL A 168 -72.69 -45.64 -0.91
C VAL A 168 -73.10 -47.06 -0.53
N ASP A 169 -72.45 -47.68 0.45
CA ASP A 169 -72.81 -49.03 0.92
C ASP A 169 -74.24 -49.08 1.47
N GLN A 170 -74.65 -48.07 2.24
CA GLN A 170 -76.03 -47.93 2.70
C GLN A 170 -77.03 -47.80 1.55
N ILE A 171 -76.73 -47.00 0.53
CA ILE A 171 -77.57 -46.87 -0.66
C ILE A 171 -77.70 -48.21 -1.38
N VAL A 172 -76.61 -48.98 -1.49
CA VAL A 172 -76.64 -50.31 -2.11
C VAL A 172 -77.52 -51.27 -1.30
N SER A 173 -77.39 -51.31 0.03
CA SER A 173 -78.24 -52.13 0.90
C SER A 173 -79.71 -51.78 0.77
N LEU A 174 -80.05 -50.49 0.89
CA LEU A 174 -81.42 -50.00 0.78
C LEU A 174 -82.02 -50.30 -0.59
N ARG A 175 -81.24 -50.21 -1.68
CA ARG A 175 -81.71 -50.61 -3.01
C ARG A 175 -82.01 -52.10 -3.11
N SER A 176 -81.18 -52.95 -2.50
CA SER A 176 -81.42 -54.39 -2.44
C SER A 176 -82.71 -54.70 -1.67
N GLU A 177 -82.89 -54.09 -0.49
CA GLU A 177 -84.11 -54.23 0.32
C GLU A 177 -85.36 -53.75 -0.45
N LEU A 178 -85.25 -52.65 -1.20
CA LEU A 178 -86.35 -52.12 -2.02
C LEU A 178 -86.74 -53.11 -3.12
N VAL A 179 -85.76 -53.74 -3.79
CA VAL A 179 -86.02 -54.79 -4.79
C VAL A 179 -86.71 -56.00 -4.16
N GLU A 180 -86.21 -56.47 -3.01
CA GLU A 180 -86.84 -57.60 -2.30
C GLU A 180 -88.28 -57.29 -1.88
N LEU A 181 -88.55 -56.06 -1.40
CA LEU A 181 -89.90 -55.64 -1.04
C LEU A 181 -90.80 -55.50 -2.27
N GLN A 182 -90.28 -55.02 -3.40
CA GLN A 182 -91.03 -54.96 -4.66
C GLN A 182 -91.40 -56.36 -5.17
N ASP A 183 -90.50 -57.33 -5.08
CA ASP A 183 -90.78 -58.71 -5.48
C ASP A 183 -91.80 -59.36 -4.56
N LYS A 184 -91.71 -59.14 -3.24
CA LYS A 184 -92.72 -59.58 -2.27
C LYS A 184 -94.09 -58.93 -2.53
N LEU A 185 -94.11 -57.63 -2.84
CA LEU A 185 -95.34 -56.92 -3.16
C LEU A 185 -96.01 -57.49 -4.42
N ARG A 186 -95.24 -57.72 -5.49
CA ARG A 186 -95.74 -58.35 -6.73
C ARG A 186 -96.29 -59.76 -6.48
N ALA A 187 -95.61 -60.57 -5.68
CA ALA A 187 -96.09 -61.90 -5.32
C ALA A 187 -97.42 -61.83 -4.55
N ALA A 188 -97.53 -60.95 -3.55
CA ALA A 188 -98.76 -60.74 -2.79
C ALA A 188 -99.90 -60.16 -3.65
N GLU A 189 -99.61 -59.27 -4.60
CA GLU A 189 -100.59 -58.76 -5.56
C GLU A 189 -101.10 -59.87 -6.49
N SER A 190 -100.22 -60.77 -6.95
CA SER A 190 -100.59 -61.95 -7.75
C SER A 190 -101.48 -62.90 -6.96
N GLU A 191 -101.10 -63.25 -5.73
CA GLU A 191 -101.88 -64.13 -4.85
C GLU A 191 -103.25 -63.50 -4.52
N LYS A 192 -103.29 -62.19 -4.27
CA LYS A 192 -104.55 -61.45 -4.08
C LYS A 192 -105.44 -61.54 -5.33
N LEU A 193 -104.88 -61.34 -6.52
CA LEU A 193 -105.63 -61.45 -7.79
C LEU A 193 -106.19 -62.86 -8.00
N GLU A 194 -105.41 -63.89 -7.68
CA GLU A 194 -105.88 -65.29 -7.72
C GLU A 194 -107.06 -65.51 -6.77
N LEU A 195 -106.92 -65.11 -5.50
CA LEU A 195 -107.98 -65.22 -4.49
C LEU A 195 -109.24 -64.40 -4.86
N GLU A 196 -109.08 -63.19 -5.41
CA GLU A 196 -110.21 -62.39 -5.91
C GLU A 196 -110.92 -63.09 -7.07
N GLY A 197 -110.17 -63.75 -7.97
CA GLY A 197 -110.71 -64.58 -9.04
C GLY A 197 -111.49 -65.78 -8.52
N GLU A 198 -110.97 -66.48 -7.51
CA GLU A 198 -111.65 -67.60 -6.84
C GLU A 198 -112.95 -67.14 -6.15
N ILE A 199 -112.92 -66.01 -5.44
CA ILE A 199 -114.11 -65.43 -4.80
C ILE A 199 -115.17 -65.08 -5.84
N GLN A 200 -114.78 -64.50 -6.98
CA GLN A 200 -115.72 -64.19 -8.05
C GLN A 200 -116.33 -65.46 -8.64
N GLY A 201 -115.52 -66.49 -8.90
CA GLY A 201 -116.00 -67.80 -9.35
C GLY A 201 -116.95 -68.48 -8.35
N LEU A 202 -116.75 -68.29 -7.05
CA LEU A 202 -117.68 -68.79 -6.02
C LEU A 202 -118.99 -67.99 -5.95
N LYS A 203 -118.95 -66.68 -6.23
CA LYS A 203 -120.14 -65.81 -6.28
C LYS A 203 -121.01 -66.08 -7.52
N ASP A 204 -120.42 -66.42 -8.65
CA ASP A 204 -121.15 -66.72 -9.90
C ASP A 204 -121.83 -68.12 -9.87
N ASN A 205 -121.55 -68.93 -8.84
CA ASN A 205 -122.12 -70.27 -8.64
C ASN A 205 -123.22 -70.33 -7.56
N ILE A 206 -123.76 -69.18 -7.14
CA ILE A 206 -124.92 -69.04 -6.22
C ILE A 206 -126.05 -68.32 -6.97
#